data_AF-A0A434AW50-F1
#
_entry.id   AF-A0A434AW50-F1
#
_cell.length_a   1.000
_cell.length_b   1.000
_cell.length_c   1.000
_cell.angle_alpha   90.00
_cell.angle_beta   90.00
_cell.angle_gamma   90.00
#
_symmetry.space_group_name_H-M   'P 1'
#
loop_
_entity.id
_entity.type
_entity.pdbx_description
1 polymer ?
#
loop_
_entity_poly.entity_id
_entity_poly.type
_entity_poly.pdbx_seq_one_letter_code
_entity_poly.pdbx_strand_id
1 'polypeptide(L)'
;MRRIVLFVFVLVMFNSCGFIINPRYVNMSKKTQSKYNVPKLTESKHLFRESGPYEIYSTTVKSTRDLIKESDKPYSLLVFYAHWCAPCHKNMPILNKFDLHNKDSINLIFISSSDWLEKDREIDYLRKYKVRNKISLIIDYKEYGSEFMNWNRISNFIHDLVPQEDTQYQLSNIGLPHYMLFNNRGELLLETGAPFDIEKYENLIRF
;
A
#
# COMPACT_ATOMS: atom_id res chain seq x y z
N MET A 1 -22.72 -8.39 55.92
CA MET A 1 -22.47 -8.74 54.50
C MET A 1 -22.80 -7.58 53.56
N ARG A 2 -21.96 -6.53 53.49
CA ARG A 2 -22.15 -5.41 52.53
C ARG A 2 -20.93 -4.47 52.43
N ARG A 3 -19.70 -5.01 52.47
CA ARG A 3 -18.48 -4.20 52.29
C ARG A 3 -17.38 -4.84 51.42
N ILE A 4 -17.61 -6.02 50.85
CA ILE A 4 -16.60 -6.74 50.05
C ILE A 4 -16.78 -6.53 48.53
N VAL A 5 -17.93 -6.03 48.08
CA VAL A 5 -18.22 -5.90 46.63
C VAL A 5 -17.56 -4.68 45.98
N LEU A 6 -17.12 -3.68 46.76
CA LEU A 6 -16.53 -2.46 46.18
C LEU A 6 -15.04 -2.58 45.81
N PHE A 7 -14.33 -3.61 46.30
CA PHE A 7 -12.88 -3.72 46.09
C PHE A 7 -12.49 -4.50 44.83
N VAL A 8 -13.42 -5.25 44.23
CA VAL A 8 -13.16 -6.00 42.99
C VAL A 8 -13.38 -5.12 41.74
N PHE A 9 -14.16 -4.04 41.85
CA PHE A 9 -14.43 -3.15 40.72
C PHE A 9 -13.31 -2.14 40.43
N VAL A 10 -12.38 -1.94 41.36
CA VAL A 10 -11.26 -0.99 41.20
C VAL A 10 -10.00 -1.66 40.61
N LEU A 11 -9.91 -2.99 40.63
CA LEU A 11 -8.78 -3.75 40.10
C LEU A 11 -8.91 -4.16 38.62
N VAL A 12 -10.03 -3.85 37.96
CA VAL A 12 -10.25 -4.17 36.53
C VAL A 12 -9.93 -3.00 35.59
N MET A 13 -9.61 -1.80 36.12
CA MET A 13 -9.34 -0.59 35.34
C MET A 13 -7.85 -0.36 34.99
N PHE A 14 -6.96 -1.31 35.30
CA PHE A 14 -5.52 -1.20 34.99
C PHE A 14 -4.98 -2.28 34.04
N ASN A 15 -5.86 -2.96 33.29
CA ASN A 15 -5.46 -3.87 32.20
C ASN A 15 -6.16 -3.56 30.86
N SER A 16 -6.67 -2.33 30.69
CA SER A 16 -7.07 -1.83 29.38
C SER A 16 -5.86 -1.19 28.70
N CYS A 17 -5.29 -1.94 27.75
CA CYS A 17 -4.32 -1.52 26.74
C CYS A 17 -3.36 -0.42 27.20
N GLY A 18 -2.12 -0.83 27.51
CA GLY A 18 -0.99 0.04 27.31
C GLY A 18 -0.96 0.51 25.85
N PHE A 19 -1.67 1.61 25.56
CA PHE A 19 -1.27 2.59 24.56
C PHE A 19 0.07 3.15 25.04
N ILE A 20 1.11 2.32 24.94
CA ILE A 20 2.47 2.82 24.90
C ILE A 20 2.48 3.65 23.62
N ILE A 21 2.38 4.96 23.81
CA ILE A 21 2.60 5.97 22.78
C ILE A 21 4.02 5.71 22.27
N ASN A 22 4.15 4.92 21.21
CA ASN A 22 5.43 4.71 20.54
C ASN A 22 5.79 6.08 19.94
N PRO A 23 6.90 6.72 20.34
CA PRO A 23 7.25 8.02 19.81
C PRO A 23 7.27 7.96 18.28
N ARG A 24 6.46 8.83 17.65
CA ARG A 24 6.30 8.94 16.19
C ARG A 24 7.67 8.90 15.50
N TYR A 25 7.82 8.24 14.36
CA TYR A 25 9.13 8.08 13.69
C TYR A 25 9.93 9.38 13.58
N VAL A 26 9.27 10.48 13.19
CA VAL A 26 9.85 11.82 13.10
C VAL A 26 10.37 12.37 14.43
N ASN A 27 9.78 11.94 15.55
CA ASN A 27 10.12 12.33 16.91
C ASN A 27 11.09 11.35 17.59
N MET A 28 11.47 10.26 16.93
CA MET A 28 12.45 9.31 17.48
C MET A 28 13.87 9.86 17.34
N SER A 29 14.82 9.32 18.11
CA SER A 29 16.24 9.63 17.95
C SER A 29 16.72 9.32 16.53
N LYS A 30 17.73 10.06 16.02
CA LYS A 30 18.33 9.79 14.70
C LYS A 30 18.80 8.33 14.53
N LYS A 31 19.33 7.73 15.61
CA LYS A 31 19.75 6.31 15.66
C LYS A 31 18.57 5.34 15.51
N THR A 32 17.40 5.72 15.99
CA THR A 32 16.19 4.92 15.83
C THR A 32 15.60 5.13 14.45
N GLN A 33 15.55 6.37 13.96
CA GLN A 33 15.11 6.70 12.59
C GLN A 33 15.92 5.99 11.51
N SER A 34 17.24 5.81 11.71
CA SER A 34 18.10 5.10 10.76
C SER A 34 17.71 3.63 10.58
N LYS A 35 16.98 3.02 11.54
CA LYS A 35 16.44 1.66 11.40
C LYS A 35 15.26 1.57 10.42
N TYR A 36 14.64 2.71 10.11
CA TYR A 36 13.51 2.84 9.17
C TYR A 36 13.95 3.35 7.81
N ASN A 37 15.26 3.40 7.55
CA ASN A 37 15.77 3.89 6.28
C ASN A 37 15.51 2.84 5.20
N VAL A 38 14.38 2.97 4.53
CA VAL A 38 14.03 2.19 3.36
C VAL A 38 14.91 2.67 2.20
N PRO A 39 15.49 1.75 1.40
CA PRO A 39 16.13 2.13 0.15
C PRO A 39 15.16 2.94 -0.71
N LYS A 40 15.56 4.14 -1.12
CA LYS A 40 14.77 4.94 -2.04
C LYS A 40 14.82 4.31 -3.42
N LEU A 41 13.68 4.34 -4.10
CA LEU A 41 13.65 4.04 -5.52
C LEU A 41 14.50 5.08 -6.27
N THR A 42 15.55 4.62 -6.94
CA THR A 42 16.50 5.48 -7.66
C THR A 42 16.30 5.43 -9.17
N GLU A 43 15.77 4.33 -9.72
CA GLU A 43 15.50 4.19 -11.15
C GLU A 43 14.22 3.38 -11.43
N SER A 44 13.32 3.99 -12.20
CA SER A 44 11.96 3.48 -12.51
C SER A 44 11.96 2.30 -13.47
N LYS A 45 12.95 2.23 -14.37
CA LYS A 45 13.07 1.16 -15.39
C LYS A 45 13.37 -0.23 -14.83
N HIS A 46 13.68 -0.33 -13.54
CA HIS A 46 13.97 -1.59 -12.88
C HIS A 46 12.83 -2.11 -11.99
N LEU A 47 11.65 -1.46 -12.01
CA LEU A 47 10.58 -1.76 -11.05
C LEU A 47 9.72 -3.00 -11.34
N PHE A 48 10.00 -3.66 -12.46
CA PHE A 48 9.43 -4.97 -12.74
C PHE A 48 10.55 -5.99 -12.80
N ARG A 49 10.48 -6.98 -11.91
CA ARG A 49 11.45 -8.08 -11.86
C ARG A 49 10.72 -9.39 -11.62
N GLU A 50 10.85 -10.37 -12.52
CA GLU A 50 10.21 -11.69 -12.33
C GLU A 50 11.06 -12.66 -11.53
N SER A 51 12.39 -12.47 -11.55
CA SER A 51 13.37 -13.37 -10.97
C SER A 51 14.13 -12.73 -9.80
N GLY A 52 14.75 -13.55 -8.96
CA GLY A 52 15.49 -13.07 -7.78
C GLY A 52 14.61 -12.85 -6.53
N PRO A 53 15.18 -12.25 -5.48
CA PRO A 53 14.49 -12.06 -4.21
C PRO A 53 13.41 -10.97 -4.33
N TYR A 54 12.41 -11.04 -3.43
CA TYR A 54 11.50 -9.93 -3.24
C TYR A 54 12.24 -8.76 -2.58
N GLU A 55 12.05 -7.56 -3.13
CA GLU A 55 12.67 -6.32 -2.67
C GLU A 55 11.60 -5.27 -2.38
N ILE A 56 11.91 -4.42 -1.39
CA ILE A 56 11.02 -3.36 -0.95
C ILE A 56 11.76 -2.03 -1.00
N TYR A 57 11.14 -1.04 -1.66
CA TYR A 57 11.66 0.31 -1.80
C TYR A 57 10.66 1.33 -1.27
N SER A 58 11.12 2.54 -0.91
CA SER A 58 10.20 3.63 -0.61
C SER A 58 9.80 4.38 -1.88
N THR A 59 8.56 4.87 -1.90
CA THR A 59 8.02 5.71 -2.97
C THR A 59 7.33 6.96 -2.42
N THR A 60 7.32 7.99 -3.25
CA THR A 60 6.59 9.26 -3.09
C THR A 60 5.61 9.40 -4.25
N VAL A 61 4.70 10.39 -4.21
CA VAL A 61 3.80 10.62 -5.35
C VAL A 61 4.57 10.95 -6.61
N LYS A 62 5.64 11.76 -6.49
CA LYS A 62 6.51 12.07 -7.63
C LYS A 62 7.10 10.80 -8.23
N SER A 63 7.76 9.95 -7.42
CA SER A 63 8.39 8.74 -7.96
C SER A 63 7.37 7.73 -8.49
N THR A 64 6.18 7.64 -7.88
CA THR A 64 5.09 6.79 -8.41
C THR A 64 4.55 7.32 -9.74
N ARG A 65 4.43 8.63 -9.93
CA ARG A 65 4.05 9.21 -11.23
C ARG A 65 5.13 9.01 -12.29
N ASP A 66 6.40 9.18 -11.92
CA ASP A 66 7.54 8.93 -12.80
C ASP A 66 7.53 7.46 -13.25
N LEU A 67 7.29 6.52 -12.34
CA LEU A 67 7.12 5.09 -12.64
C LEU A 67 6.02 4.79 -13.66
N ILE A 68 4.85 5.39 -13.50
CA ILE A 68 3.72 5.18 -14.41
C ILE A 68 4.07 5.65 -15.82
N LYS A 69 4.73 6.81 -15.94
CA LYS A 69 5.09 7.44 -17.21
C LYS A 69 6.26 6.77 -17.93
N GLU A 70 7.18 6.18 -17.17
CA GLU A 70 8.37 5.51 -17.71
C GLU A 70 8.16 4.02 -18.00
N SER A 71 6.98 3.47 -17.64
CA SER A 71 6.58 2.10 -17.97
C SER A 71 6.60 1.86 -19.48
N ASP A 72 7.20 0.74 -19.91
CA ASP A 72 7.13 0.25 -21.28
C ASP A 72 5.74 -0.34 -21.61
N LYS A 73 4.95 -0.64 -20.59
CA LYS A 73 3.56 -1.11 -20.70
C LYS A 73 2.59 0.06 -20.89
N PRO A 74 1.55 -0.09 -21.73
CA PRO A 74 0.57 0.96 -21.98
C PRO A 74 -0.25 1.34 -20.73
N TYR A 75 -0.38 0.41 -19.78
CA TYR A 75 -1.14 0.63 -18.55
C TYR A 75 -0.33 0.25 -17.31
N SER A 76 -0.57 0.98 -16.22
CA SER A 76 -0.05 0.67 -14.88
C SER A 76 -1.21 0.51 -13.91
N LEU A 77 -1.30 -0.64 -13.25
CA LEU A 77 -2.28 -0.89 -12.19
C LEU A 77 -1.59 -0.79 -10.84
N LEU A 78 -1.92 0.25 -10.07
CA LEU A 78 -1.50 0.37 -8.69
C LEU A 78 -2.41 -0.46 -7.80
N VAL A 79 -1.82 -1.30 -6.97
CA VAL A 79 -2.50 -2.12 -5.96
C VAL A 79 -2.06 -1.66 -4.59
N PHE A 80 -2.93 -0.94 -3.91
CA PHE A 80 -2.75 -0.56 -2.52
C PHE A 80 -3.20 -1.69 -1.61
N TYR A 81 -2.32 -2.17 -0.73
CA TYR A 81 -2.60 -3.36 0.08
C TYR A 81 -1.88 -3.34 1.43
N ALA A 82 -2.19 -4.37 2.25
CA ALA A 82 -1.45 -4.70 3.45
C ALA A 82 -1.46 -6.22 3.66
N HIS A 83 -0.38 -6.76 4.25
CA HIS A 83 -0.28 -8.21 4.49
C HIS A 83 -1.27 -8.75 5.55
N TRP A 84 -1.90 -7.90 6.34
CA TRP A 84 -2.92 -8.25 7.35
C TRP A 84 -4.36 -8.01 6.86
N CYS A 85 -4.52 -7.46 5.65
CA CYS A 85 -5.83 -7.07 5.11
C CYS A 85 -6.57 -8.29 4.53
N ALA A 86 -7.63 -8.74 5.20
CA ALA A 86 -8.41 -9.92 4.80
C ALA A 86 -9.00 -9.83 3.37
N PRO A 87 -9.59 -8.70 2.92
CA PRO A 87 -10.01 -8.56 1.53
C PRO A 87 -8.83 -8.62 0.54
N CYS A 88 -7.64 -8.15 0.91
CA CYS A 88 -6.44 -8.23 0.07
C CYS A 88 -6.04 -9.70 -0.16
N HIS A 89 -6.07 -10.53 0.88
CA HIS A 89 -5.84 -11.97 0.76
C HIS A 89 -6.81 -12.67 -0.21
N LYS A 90 -8.09 -12.25 -0.22
CA LYS A 90 -9.12 -12.80 -1.11
C LYS A 90 -8.91 -12.39 -2.57
N ASN A 91 -8.47 -11.15 -2.81
CA ASN A 91 -8.28 -10.62 -4.17
C ASN A 91 -6.94 -11.01 -4.79
N MET A 92 -5.91 -11.34 -4.00
CA MET A 92 -4.58 -11.61 -4.55
C MET A 92 -4.54 -12.72 -5.63
N PRO A 93 -5.22 -13.87 -5.48
CA PRO A 93 -5.29 -14.87 -6.56
C PRO A 93 -5.96 -14.35 -7.83
N ILE A 94 -6.91 -13.41 -7.71
CA ILE A 94 -7.63 -12.80 -8.83
C ILE A 94 -6.69 -11.82 -9.55
N LEU A 95 -5.99 -10.97 -8.80
CA LEU A 95 -4.98 -10.05 -9.32
C LEU A 95 -3.85 -10.77 -10.06
N ASN A 96 -3.36 -11.89 -9.51
CA ASN A 96 -2.32 -12.68 -10.18
C ASN A 96 -2.79 -13.27 -11.52
N LYS A 97 -4.06 -13.70 -11.60
CA LYS A 97 -4.63 -14.18 -12.87
C LYS A 97 -4.74 -13.06 -13.88
N PHE A 98 -5.22 -11.90 -13.43
CA PHE A 98 -5.35 -10.70 -14.27
C PHE A 98 -3.98 -10.21 -14.78
N ASP A 99 -2.96 -10.16 -13.91
CA ASP A 99 -1.58 -9.81 -14.27
C ASP A 99 -0.99 -10.77 -15.29
N LEU A 100 -1.18 -12.09 -15.09
CA LEU A 100 -0.68 -13.09 -16.03
C LEU A 100 -1.37 -12.99 -17.39
N HIS A 101 -2.68 -12.78 -17.42
CA HIS A 101 -3.45 -12.64 -18.65
C HIS A 101 -3.06 -11.38 -19.44
N ASN A 102 -2.71 -10.31 -18.74
CA ASN A 102 -2.43 -8.99 -19.33
C ASN A 102 -0.95 -8.58 -19.21
N LYS A 103 -0.03 -9.53 -19.05
CA LYS A 103 1.39 -9.29 -18.76
C LYS A 103 2.10 -8.38 -19.78
N ASP A 104 1.59 -8.34 -21.00
CA ASP A 104 2.16 -7.57 -22.11
C ASP A 104 1.61 -6.14 -22.17
N SER A 105 0.49 -5.88 -21.51
CA SER A 105 -0.22 -4.59 -21.52
C SER A 105 -0.20 -3.87 -20.17
N ILE A 106 0.02 -4.59 -19.07
CA ILE A 106 -0.08 -4.07 -17.70
C ILE A 106 1.24 -4.22 -16.94
N ASN A 107 1.62 -3.13 -16.29
CA ASN A 107 2.59 -3.14 -15.19
C ASN A 107 1.83 -3.12 -13.84
N LEU A 108 1.94 -4.21 -13.07
CA LEU A 108 1.30 -4.32 -11.75
C LEU A 108 2.26 -3.82 -10.66
N ILE A 109 1.87 -2.74 -9.97
CA ILE A 109 2.69 -2.05 -8.96
C ILE A 109 2.03 -2.18 -7.60
N PHE A 110 2.69 -2.86 -6.67
CA PHE A 110 2.20 -3.10 -5.32
C PHE A 110 2.68 -2.01 -4.35
N ILE A 111 1.76 -1.24 -3.78
CA ILE A 111 2.06 -0.18 -2.81
C ILE A 111 1.47 -0.58 -1.45
N SER A 112 2.34 -0.82 -0.48
CA SER A 112 1.99 -1.27 0.86
C SER A 112 1.68 -0.10 1.78
N SER A 113 0.68 -0.28 2.65
CA SER A 113 0.46 0.59 3.79
C SER A 113 1.37 0.27 4.97
N SER A 114 2.12 -0.83 4.94
CA SER A 114 2.96 -1.27 6.06
C SER A 114 4.23 -0.44 6.21
N ASP A 115 4.79 -0.46 7.42
CA ASP A 115 6.09 0.17 7.69
C ASP A 115 7.26 -0.78 7.38
N TRP A 116 8.46 -0.21 7.24
CA TRP A 116 9.69 -0.97 6.98
C TRP A 116 9.99 -2.07 8.02
N LEU A 117 9.54 -1.91 9.26
CA LEU A 117 9.71 -2.94 10.29
C LEU A 117 8.96 -4.23 9.95
N GLU A 118 7.94 -4.14 9.12
CA GLU A 118 7.13 -5.29 8.70
C GLU A 118 7.60 -5.86 7.36
N LYS A 119 8.77 -5.43 6.85
CA LYS A 119 9.31 -5.87 5.55
C LYS A 119 9.33 -7.39 5.38
N ASP A 120 9.62 -8.13 6.44
CA ASP A 120 9.74 -9.59 6.36
C ASP A 120 8.35 -10.22 6.20
N ARG A 121 7.33 -9.68 6.90
CA ARG A 121 5.93 -10.09 6.73
C ARG A 121 5.40 -9.75 5.35
N GLU A 122 5.82 -8.61 4.82
CA GLU A 122 5.47 -8.16 3.48
C GLU A 122 6.05 -9.09 2.41
N ILE A 123 7.34 -9.42 2.53
CA ILE A 123 8.01 -10.40 1.67
C ILE A 123 7.34 -11.77 1.78
N ASP A 124 7.00 -12.21 2.99
CA ASP A 124 6.31 -13.50 3.21
C ASP A 124 4.93 -13.52 2.55
N TYR A 125 4.19 -12.40 2.63
CA TYR A 125 2.91 -12.24 1.96
C TYR A 125 3.05 -12.33 0.43
N LEU A 126 3.97 -11.57 -0.16
CA LEU A 126 4.23 -11.57 -1.60
C LEU A 126 4.66 -12.97 -2.09
N ARG A 127 5.51 -13.65 -1.30
CA ARG A 127 5.96 -15.03 -1.58
C ARG A 127 4.82 -16.03 -1.49
N LYS A 128 3.98 -15.95 -0.44
CA LYS A 128 2.82 -16.83 -0.25
C LYS A 128 1.90 -16.82 -1.46
N TYR A 129 1.65 -15.63 -2.02
CA TYR A 129 0.81 -15.47 -3.20
C TYR A 129 1.55 -15.59 -4.52
N LYS A 130 2.87 -15.81 -4.51
CA LYS A 130 3.70 -15.93 -5.72
C LYS A 130 3.52 -14.75 -6.67
N VAL A 131 3.46 -13.53 -6.12
CA VAL A 131 3.34 -12.31 -6.93
C VAL A 131 4.47 -12.26 -7.95
N ARG A 132 4.13 -12.01 -9.23
CA ARG A 132 5.07 -12.06 -10.36
C ARG A 132 6.13 -10.97 -10.23
N ASN A 133 5.68 -9.72 -10.04
CA ASN A 133 6.58 -8.61 -9.75
C ASN A 133 7.24 -8.81 -8.37
N LYS A 134 8.56 -8.97 -8.34
CA LYS A 134 9.34 -9.14 -7.11
C LYS A 134 9.61 -7.82 -6.38
N ILE A 135 9.10 -6.70 -6.87
CA ILE A 135 9.27 -5.40 -6.24
C ILE A 135 7.93 -4.92 -5.66
N SER A 136 7.97 -4.48 -4.41
CA SER A 136 6.86 -3.75 -3.77
C SER A 136 7.36 -2.43 -3.19
N LEU A 137 6.46 -1.45 -3.12
CA LEU A 137 6.74 -0.11 -2.64
C LEU A 137 6.10 0.10 -1.26
N ILE A 138 6.76 0.86 -0.41
CA ILE A 138 6.20 1.42 0.83
C ILE A 138 6.18 2.94 0.69
N ILE A 139 5.14 3.60 1.21
CA ILE A 139 5.06 5.06 1.18
C ILE A 139 6.14 5.67 2.08
N ASP A 140 6.92 6.62 1.55
CA ASP A 140 7.99 7.30 2.28
C ASP A 140 7.44 8.03 3.52
N TYR A 141 7.83 7.55 4.70
CA TYR A 141 7.37 8.09 5.98
C TYR A 141 7.94 9.49 6.27
N LYS A 142 9.01 9.93 5.60
CA LYS A 142 9.53 11.31 5.81
C LYS A 142 8.63 12.34 5.13
N GLU A 143 8.00 11.95 4.02
CA GLU A 143 7.11 12.81 3.24
C GLU A 143 5.66 12.72 3.75
N TYR A 144 5.20 11.51 4.10
CA TYR A 144 3.81 11.26 4.50
C TYR A 144 3.61 10.87 5.98
N GLY A 145 4.66 10.92 6.82
CA GLY A 145 4.65 10.29 8.15
C GLY A 145 4.63 11.22 9.36
N SER A 146 3.57 12.04 9.49
CA SER A 146 3.21 12.64 10.79
C SER A 146 2.17 11.82 11.58
N GLU A 147 1.47 10.90 10.92
CA GLU A 147 0.28 10.22 11.45
C GLU A 147 0.60 8.80 11.97
N PHE A 148 0.05 8.46 13.14
CA PHE A 148 0.21 7.14 13.78
C PHE A 148 -0.48 6.01 12.98
N MET A 149 -1.53 6.35 12.22
CA MET A 149 -2.30 5.38 11.45
C MET A 149 -1.79 5.30 10.02
N ASN A 150 -1.36 4.10 9.62
CA ASN A 150 -1.00 3.75 8.23
C ASN A 150 -2.09 4.13 7.22
N TRP A 151 -3.35 4.20 7.68
CA TRP A 151 -4.49 4.66 6.89
C TRP A 151 -4.39 6.13 6.44
N ASN A 152 -4.00 7.04 7.31
CA ASN A 152 -3.93 8.46 6.95
C ASN A 152 -2.80 8.68 5.94
N ARG A 153 -1.70 7.92 6.07
CA ARG A 153 -0.60 7.92 5.11
C ARG A 153 -1.08 7.51 3.71
N ILE A 154 -1.80 6.39 3.61
CA ILE A 154 -2.27 5.89 2.32
C ILE A 154 -3.35 6.80 1.73
N SER A 155 -4.25 7.32 2.56
CA SER A 155 -5.30 8.26 2.13
C SER A 155 -4.67 9.52 1.56
N ASN A 156 -3.74 10.15 2.28
CA ASN A 156 -3.05 11.36 1.82
C ASN A 156 -2.26 11.09 0.53
N PHE A 157 -1.57 9.95 0.48
CA PHE A 157 -0.84 9.55 -0.72
C PHE A 157 -1.76 9.40 -1.94
N ILE A 158 -2.91 8.74 -1.78
CA ILE A 158 -3.89 8.56 -2.86
C ILE A 158 -4.49 9.92 -3.25
N HIS A 159 -4.85 10.77 -2.28
CA HIS A 159 -5.34 12.13 -2.54
C HIS A 159 -4.37 12.96 -3.38
N ASP A 160 -3.07 12.92 -3.07
CA ASP A 160 -2.04 13.64 -3.80
C ASP A 160 -1.73 13.00 -5.17
N LEU A 161 -1.99 11.71 -5.32
CA LEU A 161 -1.81 10.99 -6.58
C LEU A 161 -2.94 11.28 -7.58
N VAL A 162 -4.16 11.46 -7.10
CA VAL A 162 -5.34 11.79 -7.91
C VAL A 162 -5.31 13.27 -8.32
N PRO A 163 -5.57 13.63 -9.59
CA PRO A 163 -5.70 15.02 -10.00
C PRO A 163 -6.87 15.71 -9.26
N GLN A 164 -6.59 16.79 -8.51
CA GLN A 164 -7.62 17.48 -7.71
C GLN A 164 -8.69 18.22 -8.52
N GLU A 165 -8.42 18.47 -9.80
CA GLU A 165 -9.36 19.15 -10.71
C GLU A 165 -10.51 18.24 -11.14
N ASP A 166 -10.40 16.94 -10.88
CA ASP A 166 -11.34 15.96 -11.38
C ASP A 166 -12.35 15.53 -10.30
N THR A 167 -13.48 16.24 -10.27
CA THR A 167 -14.59 16.00 -9.34
C THR A 167 -15.27 14.63 -9.50
N GLN A 168 -14.91 13.86 -10.53
CA GLN A 168 -15.48 12.53 -10.75
C GLN A 168 -15.01 11.49 -9.73
N TYR A 169 -13.87 11.70 -9.07
CA TYR A 169 -13.31 10.76 -8.10
C TYR A 169 -13.82 11.06 -6.69
N GLN A 170 -14.73 10.23 -6.20
CA GLN A 170 -15.20 10.30 -4.81
C GLN A 170 -14.27 9.52 -3.89
N LEU A 171 -13.23 10.20 -3.41
CA LEU A 171 -12.24 9.67 -2.46
C LEU A 171 -12.79 9.44 -1.03
N SER A 172 -14.11 9.37 -0.87
CA SER A 172 -14.79 9.33 0.42
C SER A 172 -14.68 7.99 1.16
N ASN A 173 -14.15 6.94 0.52
CA ASN A 173 -13.98 5.61 1.11
C ASN A 173 -12.67 4.92 0.68
N ILE A 174 -11.55 5.45 1.19
CA ILE A 174 -10.13 4.98 1.24
C ILE A 174 -9.77 3.46 1.32
N GLY A 175 -10.65 2.48 1.07
CA GLY A 175 -10.54 1.06 1.46
C GLY A 175 -9.24 0.34 1.08
N LEU A 176 -8.73 -0.56 1.93
CA LEU A 176 -7.79 -1.61 1.49
C LEU A 176 -8.53 -2.92 1.14
N PRO A 177 -8.19 -3.58 0.02
CA PRO A 177 -7.34 -3.08 -1.06
C PRO A 177 -8.01 -1.96 -1.86
N HIS A 178 -7.16 -1.11 -2.43
CA HIS A 178 -7.56 -0.05 -3.37
C HIS A 178 -6.80 -0.23 -4.68
N TYR A 179 -7.42 0.14 -5.78
CA TYR A 179 -6.91 -0.12 -7.12
C TYR A 179 -7.02 1.12 -8.00
N MET A 180 -5.94 1.48 -8.67
CA MET A 180 -5.93 2.62 -9.59
C MET A 180 -5.27 2.24 -10.90
N LEU A 181 -6.01 2.33 -12.00
CA LEU A 181 -5.51 2.08 -13.35
C LEU A 181 -5.12 3.40 -14.01
N PHE A 182 -3.87 3.50 -14.43
CA PHE A 182 -3.37 4.62 -15.20
C PHE A 182 -2.95 4.18 -16.60
N ASN A 183 -3.03 5.08 -17.58
CA ASN A 183 -2.31 4.90 -18.84
C ASN A 183 -0.86 5.41 -18.73
N ASN A 184 -0.04 5.14 -19.75
CA ASN A 184 1.36 5.58 -19.82
C ASN A 184 1.57 7.11 -19.94
N ARG A 185 0.50 7.90 -20.09
CA ARG A 185 0.54 9.37 -19.98
C ARG A 185 0.40 9.86 -18.54
N GLY A 186 0.06 8.95 -17.62
CA GLY A 186 -0.23 9.26 -16.22
C GLY A 186 -1.66 9.73 -15.98
N GLU A 187 -2.57 9.50 -16.92
CA GLU A 187 -4.00 9.79 -16.76
C GLU A 187 -4.66 8.64 -15.99
N LEU A 188 -5.44 8.96 -14.96
CA LEU A 188 -6.22 7.98 -14.19
C LEU A 188 -7.44 7.56 -15.02
N LEU A 189 -7.59 6.26 -15.27
CA LEU A 189 -8.69 5.71 -16.06
C LEU A 189 -9.79 5.12 -15.19
N LEU A 190 -9.40 4.49 -14.08
CA LEU A 190 -10.32 3.82 -13.17
C LEU A 190 -9.76 3.78 -11.76
N GLU A 191 -10.59 4.09 -10.78
CA GLU A 191 -10.33 3.91 -9.36
C GLU A 191 -11.43 3.00 -8.79
N THR A 192 -11.05 1.94 -8.07
CA THR A 192 -12.00 1.10 -7.33
C THR A 192 -11.42 0.58 -6.01
N GLY A 193 -12.32 0.26 -5.08
CA GLY A 193 -12.01 -0.54 -3.88
C GLY A 193 -12.26 -2.03 -4.07
N ALA A 194 -12.38 -2.76 -2.96
CA ALA A 194 -12.73 -4.18 -2.99
C ALA A 194 -14.24 -4.43 -3.22
N PRO A 195 -14.61 -5.53 -3.89
CA PRO A 195 -13.75 -6.55 -4.52
C PRO A 195 -13.15 -6.10 -5.86
N PHE A 196 -12.05 -6.72 -6.28
CA PHE A 196 -11.46 -6.48 -7.60
C PHE A 196 -12.35 -7.08 -8.69
N ASP A 197 -12.83 -6.23 -9.60
CA ASP A 197 -13.76 -6.58 -10.68
C ASP A 197 -12.99 -6.67 -12.01
N ILE A 198 -12.57 -7.88 -12.40
CA ILE A 198 -11.76 -8.11 -13.61
C ILE A 198 -12.41 -7.48 -14.86
N GLU A 199 -13.73 -7.61 -15.01
CA GLU A 199 -14.41 -7.18 -16.24
C GLU A 199 -14.31 -5.67 -16.46
N LYS A 200 -14.41 -4.88 -15.38
CA LYS A 200 -14.22 -3.41 -15.46
C LYS A 200 -12.84 -3.03 -15.97
N TYR A 201 -11.79 -3.72 -15.50
CA TYR A 201 -10.43 -3.43 -15.93
C TYR A 201 -10.17 -3.96 -17.35
N GLU A 202 -10.64 -5.16 -17.68
CA GLU A 202 -10.47 -5.74 -19.02
C GLU A 202 -11.16 -4.91 -20.11
N ASN A 203 -12.31 -4.31 -19.83
CA ASN A 203 -13.02 -3.45 -20.79
C ASN A 203 -12.25 -2.15 -21.13
N LEU A 204 -11.34 -1.71 -20.27
CA LEU A 204 -10.55 -0.48 -20.48
C LEU A 204 -9.21 -0.70 -21.18
N ILE A 205 -8.67 -1.92 -21.09
CA ILE A 205 -7.32 -2.25 -21.61
C ILE A 205 -7.35 -3.01 -22.94
N ARG A 206 -8.54 -3.45 -23.39
CA ARG A 206 -8.72 -4.14 -24.68
C ARG A 206 -8.80 -3.10 -25.80
N PHE A 207 -7.66 -2.79 -26.41
CA PHE A 207 -7.56 -2.08 -27.69
C PHE A 207 -6.44 -2.65 -28.54
#